data_AF-A0A2I3M9H0-F1
#
_entry.id   AF-A0A2I3M9H0-F1
#
_cell.length_a   1.000
_cell.length_b   1.000
_cell.length_c   1.000
_cell.angle_alpha   90.00
_cell.angle_beta   90.00
_cell.angle_gamma   90.00
#
_symmetry.space_group_name_H-M   'P 1'
#
loop_
_entity.id
_entity.type
_entity.pdbx_description
1 polymer ?
#
loop_
_entity_poly.entity_id
_entity_poly.type
_entity_poly.pdbx_seq_one_letter_code
_entity_poly.pdbx_strand_id
1 'polypeptide(L)'
;MPRFASLTWGGRRQKWMSFRSVATWCQMNMSQVIMSIRTKLQNKEHVIEALRRAKFKFPGRQKIHISKKWGFTKFNADEFEDMVAEKRLIPDGCGVKYIPNHGPLDRWRALHS
;
A
#
# COMPACT_ATOMS: atom_id res chain seq x y z
N MET A 1 49.23 52.35 -32.67
CA MET A 1 48.10 51.41 -32.56
C MET A 1 48.42 50.33 -31.54
N PRO A 2 47.65 50.20 -30.46
CA PRO A 2 47.45 48.92 -29.78
C PRO A 2 45.96 48.56 -29.72
N ARG A 3 45.63 47.34 -30.16
CA ARG A 3 44.31 46.72 -29.98
C ARG A 3 44.18 46.30 -28.51
N PHE A 4 43.26 46.91 -27.78
CA PHE A 4 42.77 46.37 -26.51
C PHE A 4 41.73 45.30 -26.82
N ALA A 5 42.02 44.04 -26.51
CA ALA A 5 41.03 42.96 -26.51
C ALA A 5 40.64 42.66 -25.07
N SER A 6 39.41 43.01 -24.68
CA SER A 6 38.82 42.63 -23.40
C SER A 6 38.28 41.20 -23.47
N LEU A 7 38.86 40.28 -22.70
CA LEU A 7 38.24 38.98 -22.40
C LEU A 7 37.27 39.17 -21.23
N THR A 8 35.99 39.39 -21.51
CA THR A 8 34.95 39.34 -20.48
C THR A 8 34.63 37.89 -20.15
N TRP A 9 34.65 37.55 -18.87
CA TRP A 9 34.23 36.26 -18.35
C TRP A 9 32.76 36.01 -18.73
N GLY A 10 32.53 35.13 -19.71
CA GLY A 10 31.19 34.70 -20.12
C GLY A 10 30.55 33.86 -19.01
N GLY A 11 29.99 34.54 -18.01
CA GLY A 11 29.31 33.94 -16.87
C GLY A 11 28.12 33.10 -17.33
N ARG A 12 28.26 31.77 -17.28
CA ARG A 12 27.11 30.89 -17.15
C ARG A 12 26.56 31.08 -15.74
N ARG A 13 25.59 31.99 -15.61
CA ARG A 13 24.74 32.12 -14.42
C ARG A 13 24.31 30.71 -13.99
N GLN A 14 24.64 30.36 -12.75
CA GLN A 14 24.02 29.24 -12.07
C GLN A 14 22.51 29.48 -12.11
N LYS A 15 21.82 28.77 -12.99
CA LYS A 15 20.36 28.74 -12.99
C LYS A 15 19.99 27.89 -11.80
N TRP A 16 19.76 28.54 -10.65
CA TRP A 16 19.02 27.97 -9.55
C TRP A 16 17.75 27.37 -10.15
N MET A 17 17.64 26.05 -10.13
CA MET A 17 16.45 25.36 -10.61
C MET A 17 15.29 25.88 -9.78
N SER A 18 14.46 26.72 -10.41
CA SER A 18 13.19 27.16 -9.86
C SER A 18 12.39 25.90 -9.52
N PHE A 19 12.01 25.77 -8.24
CA PHE A 19 11.29 24.64 -7.69
C PHE A 19 9.86 24.59 -8.28
N ARG A 20 9.73 24.04 -9.48
CA ARG A 20 8.45 23.73 -10.10
C ARG A 20 8.25 22.23 -9.87
N SER A 21 7.23 21.86 -9.10
CA SER A 21 6.89 20.46 -8.82
C SER A 21 6.39 19.79 -10.10
N VAL A 22 7.24 18.98 -10.73
CA VAL A 22 6.93 18.36 -12.05
C VAL A 22 6.20 17.03 -11.92
N ALA A 23 6.45 16.24 -10.87
CA ALA A 23 5.75 14.97 -10.62
C ALA A 23 5.97 14.46 -9.20
N THR A 24 4.97 13.76 -8.65
CA THR A 24 5.10 12.98 -7.40
C THR A 24 5.49 11.55 -7.77
N TRP A 25 6.56 11.04 -7.16
CA TRP A 25 7.00 9.66 -7.30
C TRP A 25 6.81 8.93 -5.97
N CYS A 26 6.70 7.60 -6.01
CA CYS A 26 6.56 6.78 -4.80
C CYS A 26 7.78 5.87 -4.66
N GLN A 27 8.46 5.94 -3.51
CA GLN A 27 9.59 5.06 -3.20
C GLN A 27 9.07 3.69 -2.74
N MET A 28 9.53 2.63 -3.39
CA MET A 28 9.13 1.26 -3.07
C MET A 28 10.34 0.44 -2.64
N ASN A 29 10.18 -0.32 -1.55
CA ASN A 29 11.19 -1.26 -1.07
C ASN A 29 10.99 -2.67 -1.64
N MET A 30 12.03 -3.50 -1.59
CA MET A 30 11.91 -4.91 -1.97
C MET A 30 10.92 -5.63 -1.04
N SER A 31 10.06 -6.47 -1.61
CA SER A 31 8.99 -7.21 -0.90
C SER A 31 7.84 -6.36 -0.36
N GLN A 32 7.73 -5.09 -0.75
CA GLN A 32 6.56 -4.27 -0.46
C GLN A 32 5.40 -4.58 -1.43
N VAL A 33 4.17 -4.61 -0.90
CA VAL A 33 2.96 -4.78 -1.71
C VAL A 33 2.52 -3.43 -2.28
N ILE A 34 2.35 -3.35 -3.61
CA ILE A 34 1.94 -2.12 -4.31
C ILE A 34 0.41 -2.07 -4.45
N MET A 35 -0.20 -3.17 -4.89
CA MET A 35 -1.64 -3.30 -5.07
C MET A 35 -2.12 -4.59 -4.44
N SER A 36 -3.28 -4.53 -3.79
CA SER A 36 -3.98 -5.69 -3.22
C SER A 36 -5.44 -5.66 -3.65
N ILE A 37 -6.01 -6.85 -3.88
CA ILE A 37 -7.39 -7.01 -4.32
C ILE A 37 -8.04 -8.06 -3.41
N ARG A 38 -9.26 -7.78 -2.92
CA ARG A 38 -10.09 -8.72 -2.17
C ARG A 38 -11.25 -9.16 -3.06
N THR A 39 -11.40 -10.47 -3.27
CA THR A 39 -12.52 -11.06 -4.02
C THR A 39 -13.03 -12.32 -3.35
N LYS A 40 -14.19 -12.79 -3.81
CA LYS A 40 -14.69 -14.14 -3.51
C LYS A 40 -13.78 -15.19 -4.16
N LEU A 41 -13.79 -16.42 -3.63
CA LEU A 41 -12.96 -17.54 -4.09
C LEU A 41 -13.22 -17.90 -5.57
N GLN A 42 -14.45 -17.74 -6.04
CA GLN A 42 -14.86 -18.02 -7.43
C GLN A 42 -14.07 -17.23 -8.47
N ASN A 43 -13.68 -15.98 -8.16
CA ASN A 43 -13.09 -15.06 -9.13
C ASN A 43 -11.56 -15.07 -9.11
N LYS A 44 -10.95 -16.05 -8.45
CA LYS A 44 -9.50 -16.11 -8.22
C LYS A 44 -8.70 -16.03 -9.52
N GLU A 45 -9.09 -16.83 -10.52
CA GLU A 45 -8.38 -16.90 -11.81
C GLU A 45 -8.43 -15.58 -12.56
N HIS A 46 -9.59 -14.92 -12.57
CA HIS A 46 -9.77 -13.61 -13.19
C HIS A 46 -8.89 -12.54 -12.53
N VAL A 47 -8.72 -12.57 -11.22
CA VAL A 47 -7.85 -11.62 -10.51
C VAL A 47 -6.38 -11.85 -10.84
N ILE A 48 -5.95 -13.11 -10.96
CA ILE A 48 -4.57 -13.45 -11.32
C ILE A 48 -4.25 -12.88 -12.72
N GLU A 49 -5.16 -13.03 -13.68
CA GLU A 49 -4.98 -12.49 -15.03
C GLU A 49 -5.01 -10.95 -15.04
N ALA A 50 -5.89 -10.33 -14.25
CA ALA A 50 -5.92 -8.87 -14.11
C ALA A 50 -4.60 -8.32 -13.52
N LEU A 51 -4.06 -8.95 -12.49
CA LEU A 51 -2.77 -8.57 -11.90
C LEU A 51 -1.60 -8.82 -12.85
N ARG A 52 -1.66 -9.88 -13.66
CA ARG A 52 -0.67 -10.13 -14.72
C ARG A 52 -0.65 -8.99 -15.74
N ARG A 53 -1.82 -8.49 -16.16
CA ARG A 53 -1.95 -7.35 -17.08
C ARG A 53 -1.45 -6.05 -16.44
N ALA A 54 -1.82 -5.80 -15.18
CA ALA A 54 -1.43 -4.59 -14.47
C ALA A 54 0.09 -4.52 -14.24
N LYS A 55 0.73 -5.66 -13.94
CA LYS A 55 2.18 -5.77 -13.76
C LYS A 55 3.00 -5.22 -14.93
N PHE A 56 2.50 -5.27 -16.17
CA PHE A 56 3.21 -4.73 -17.34
C PHE A 56 3.35 -3.21 -17.34
N LYS A 57 2.54 -2.48 -16.57
CA LYS A 57 2.62 -1.02 -16.47
C LYS A 57 3.68 -0.55 -15.48
N PHE A 58 4.18 -1.45 -14.65
CA PHE A 58 5.19 -1.11 -13.67
C PHE A 58 6.59 -1.57 -14.12
N PRO A 59 7.63 -0.78 -13.85
CA PRO A 59 8.99 -1.17 -14.15
C PRO A 59 9.44 -2.35 -13.28
N GLY A 60 10.30 -3.20 -13.84
CA GLY A 60 10.95 -4.30 -13.12
C GLY A 60 10.12 -5.59 -13.01
N ARG A 61 10.56 -6.49 -12.13
CA ARG A 61 9.93 -7.81 -11.93
C ARG A 61 9.09 -7.82 -10.66
N GLN A 62 7.77 -7.76 -10.81
CA GLN A 62 6.84 -7.96 -9.70
C GLN A 62 6.42 -9.43 -9.54
N LYS A 63 6.15 -9.88 -8.32
CA LYS A 63 5.62 -11.22 -8.05
C LYS A 63 4.15 -11.11 -7.63
N ILE A 64 3.30 -11.97 -8.17
CA ILE A 64 1.90 -12.09 -7.74
C ILE A 64 1.89 -13.11 -6.61
N HIS A 65 1.31 -12.74 -5.47
CA HIS A 65 1.19 -13.61 -4.30
C HIS A 65 -0.28 -13.74 -3.91
N ILE A 66 -0.70 -14.96 -3.56
CA ILE A 66 -2.02 -15.23 -2.99
C ILE A 66 -1.82 -15.32 -1.47
N SER A 67 -2.35 -14.36 -0.74
CA SER A 67 -2.26 -14.33 0.72
C SER A 67 -3.16 -15.39 1.35
N LYS A 68 -2.69 -16.02 2.44
CA LYS A 68 -3.51 -16.87 3.33
C LYS A 68 -4.41 -16.08 4.29
N LYS A 69 -4.21 -14.76 4.34
CA LYS A 69 -4.95 -13.85 5.22
C LYS A 69 -6.37 -13.65 4.73
N TRP A 70 -7.27 -13.35 5.67
CA TRP A 70 -8.65 -13.00 5.34
C TRP A 70 -8.74 -11.56 4.81
N GLY A 71 -8.61 -11.40 3.49
CA GLY A 71 -8.71 -10.11 2.82
C GLY A 71 -7.63 -9.12 3.30
N PHE A 72 -8.06 -7.94 3.79
CA PHE A 72 -7.17 -6.87 4.26
C PHE A 72 -6.93 -6.91 5.78
N THR A 73 -7.22 -8.03 6.43
CA THR A 73 -7.00 -8.20 7.87
C THR A 73 -5.63 -8.80 8.15
N LYS A 74 -5.24 -8.80 9.44
CA LYS A 74 -3.99 -9.41 9.90
C LYS A 74 -4.10 -10.93 10.07
N PHE A 75 -5.32 -11.44 10.19
CA PHE A 75 -5.63 -12.82 10.55
C PHE A 75 -5.64 -13.74 9.34
N ASN A 76 -5.35 -15.02 9.59
CA ASN A 76 -5.48 -16.08 8.58
C ASN A 76 -6.96 -16.37 8.30
N ALA A 77 -7.27 -16.93 7.13
CA ALA A 77 -8.65 -17.30 6.78
C ALA A 77 -9.24 -18.31 7.79
N ASP A 78 -8.45 -19.32 8.16
CA ASP A 78 -8.88 -20.40 9.05
C ASP A 78 -9.22 -19.88 10.46
N GLU A 79 -8.32 -19.10 11.06
CA GLU A 79 -8.52 -18.51 12.39
C GLU A 79 -9.63 -17.44 12.42
N PHE A 80 -9.91 -16.80 11.28
CA PHE A 80 -10.88 -15.70 11.22
C PHE A 80 -12.30 -16.18 11.53
N GLU A 81 -12.68 -17.35 11.01
CA GLU A 81 -14.01 -17.92 11.24
C GLU A 81 -14.18 -18.29 12.72
N ASP A 82 -13.17 -18.89 13.34
CA ASP A 82 -13.15 -19.22 14.77
C ASP A 82 -13.28 -17.95 15.64
N MET A 83 -12.48 -16.91 15.37
CA MET A 83 -12.52 -15.66 16.14
C MET A 83 -13.83 -14.88 15.97
N VAL A 84 -14.51 -15.02 14.83
CA VAL A 84 -15.86 -14.47 14.62
C VAL A 84 -16.90 -15.27 15.40
N ALA A 85 -16.79 -16.61 15.42
CA ALA A 85 -17.67 -17.47 16.23
C ALA A 85 -17.50 -17.19 17.73
N GLU A 86 -16.27 -16.94 18.19
CA GLU A 86 -15.95 -16.51 19.56
C GLU A 86 -16.39 -15.06 19.86
N LYS A 87 -16.98 -14.32 18.90
CA LYS A 87 -17.37 -12.90 19.01
C LYS A 87 -16.22 -11.96 19.42
N ARG A 88 -14.96 -12.32 19.13
CA ARG A 88 -13.78 -11.48 19.42
C ARG A 88 -13.50 -10.43 18.36
N LEU A 89 -14.13 -10.57 17.20
CA LEU A 89 -14.00 -9.68 16.05
C LEU A 89 -15.34 -9.01 15.75
N ILE A 90 -15.36 -7.68 15.80
CA ILE A 90 -16.53 -6.89 15.38
C ILE A 90 -16.30 -6.43 13.93
N PRO A 91 -17.26 -6.68 13.01
CA PRO A 91 -17.18 -6.14 11.67
C PRO A 91 -17.28 -4.61 11.70
N ASP A 92 -16.31 -3.92 11.09
CA ASP A 92 -16.25 -2.46 10.98
C ASP A 92 -16.19 -2.07 9.49
N GLY A 93 -17.29 -2.36 8.78
CA GLY A 93 -17.41 -2.18 7.34
C GLY A 93 -16.43 -3.06 6.54
N CYS A 94 -15.41 -2.43 5.95
CA CYS A 94 -14.37 -3.15 5.19
C CYS A 94 -13.33 -3.81 6.12
N GLY A 95 -13.13 -3.23 7.30
CA GLY A 95 -12.18 -3.66 8.31
C GLY A 95 -12.82 -4.49 9.41
N VAL A 96 -12.00 -4.85 10.39
CA VAL A 96 -12.43 -5.64 11.55
C VAL A 96 -11.76 -5.08 12.78
N LYS A 97 -12.55 -4.88 13.83
CA LYS A 97 -12.06 -4.42 15.13
C LYS A 97 -11.87 -5.62 16.04
N TYR A 98 -10.66 -5.78 16.53
CA TYR A 98 -10.33 -6.80 17.53
C TYR A 98 -10.71 -6.32 18.93
N ILE A 99 -11.48 -7.13 19.65
CA ILE A 99 -11.81 -6.91 21.05
C ILE A 99 -10.76 -7.64 21.90
N PRO A 100 -9.92 -6.91 22.65
CA PRO A 100 -9.03 -7.56 23.62
C PRO A 100 -9.82 -8.06 24.83
N ASN A 101 -9.30 -9.10 25.49
CA ASN A 101 -9.83 -9.59 26.77
C ASN A 101 -9.50 -8.66 27.96
N HIS A 102 -8.95 -7.48 27.68
CA HIS A 102 -8.53 -6.50 28.68
C HIS A 102 -9.35 -5.22 28.53
N GLY A 103 -9.88 -4.73 29.65
CA GLY A 103 -10.68 -3.52 29.71
C GLY A 103 -11.78 -3.61 30.76
N PRO A 104 -12.55 -2.52 30.95
CA PRO A 104 -13.69 -2.52 31.87
C PRO A 104 -14.75 -3.55 31.45
N LEU A 105 -15.20 -4.36 32.41
CA LEU A 105 -16.12 -5.50 32.21
C LEU A 105 -17.46 -5.10 31.58
N ASP A 106 -17.90 -3.86 31.75
CA ASP A 106 -19.16 -3.37 31.19
C ASP A 106 -19.16 -3.39 29.66
N ARG A 107 -18.01 -3.05 29.04
CA ARG A 107 -17.84 -3.14 27.58
C ARG A 107 -17.88 -4.58 27.09
N TRP A 108 -17.35 -5.51 27.89
CA TRP A 108 -17.37 -6.93 27.55
C TRP A 108 -18.79 -7.50 27.64
N ARG A 109 -19.53 -7.17 28.70
CA ARG A 109 -20.93 -7.57 28.88
C ARG A 109 -21.85 -7.08 27.75
N ALA A 110 -21.71 -5.82 27.33
CA ALA A 110 -22.51 -5.25 26.25
C ALA A 110 -22.32 -5.93 24.89
N LEU A 111 -21.22 -6.67 24.71
CA LEU A 111 -20.90 -7.39 23.47
C LEU A 111 -21.36 -8.85 23.49
N HIS A 112 -21.55 -9.42 24.69
CA HIS A 112 -21.88 -10.84 24.89
C HIS A 112 -23.33 -11.08 25.34
N SER A 113 -24.10 -10.02 25.62
CA SER A 113 -25.56 -10.06 25.74
C SER A 113 -26.22 -10.32 24.39
#